data_AF-A0A7C6Y1R3-F1
#
_entry.id   AF-A0A7C6Y1R3-F1
#
_cell.length_a   1.000
_cell.length_b   1.000
_cell.length_c   1.000
_cell.angle_alpha   90.00
_cell.angle_beta   90.00
_cell.angle_gamma   90.00
#
_symmetry.space_group_name_H-M   'P 1'
#
loop_
_entity.id
_entity.type
_entity.pdbx_description
1 polymer ?
#
loop_
_entity_poly.entity_id
_entity_poly.type
_entity_poly.pdbx_seq_one_letter_code
_entity_poly.pdbx_strand_id
1 'polypeptide(L)'
;FPPAKAIRNALQIRQGVYPAFHGGLYKASPFLSGTASAALGLAMLLAAGIPLPKAQFALSFAPSPDENALQAKAGACAVLEGMGLSLSGFASSFHKQAKTELPPVVFLSCSEEAPRLSAKFQKPGSIVSLFLCPFGENGLPIAPVMRSVYSQVETMLDQGRIRSAFALSAGGLAEAIGWMTRQSGLGFALSPEIDVFSLGALRFGSILVEADGVLPGALPIGQTTADPIVQLPRCQAIPLEKFSI
;
A
#
# COMPACT_ATOMS: atom_id res chain seq x y z
N PHE A 1 -1.02 17.38 -7.63
CA PHE A 1 -0.46 16.21 -8.34
C PHE A 1 0.47 16.74 -9.42
N PRO A 2 1.78 16.88 -9.13
CA PRO A 2 2.77 15.79 -8.98
C PRO A 2 3.43 15.82 -7.58
N PRO A 3 4.08 14.76 -7.05
CA PRO A 3 5.14 14.01 -7.72
C PRO A 3 5.19 12.51 -7.34
N ALA A 4 4.24 11.70 -7.81
CA ALA A 4 4.44 10.24 -7.79
C ALA A 4 5.57 9.82 -8.76
N LYS A 5 5.81 10.62 -9.81
CA LYS A 5 6.80 10.32 -10.87
C LYS A 5 8.25 10.63 -10.47
N ALA A 6 8.49 11.68 -9.68
CA ALA A 6 9.84 12.02 -9.20
C ALA A 6 10.31 11.07 -8.08
N ILE A 7 9.39 10.68 -7.19
CA ILE A 7 9.65 9.66 -6.17
C ILE A 7 9.88 8.29 -6.84
N ARG A 8 9.13 7.96 -7.91
CA ARG A 8 9.33 6.73 -8.69
C ARG A 8 10.70 6.59 -9.34
N ASN A 9 11.25 7.67 -9.88
CA ASN A 9 12.50 7.61 -10.65
C ASN A 9 13.75 7.72 -9.76
N ALA A 10 13.66 8.38 -8.60
CA ALA A 10 14.75 8.42 -7.63
C ALA A 10 14.90 7.11 -6.84
N LEU A 11 13.84 6.31 -6.76
CA LEU A 11 13.79 5.07 -5.99
C LEU A 11 13.68 3.88 -6.93
N GLN A 12 14.83 3.50 -7.51
CA GLN A 12 14.95 2.22 -8.17
C GLN A 12 14.52 1.12 -7.19
N ILE A 13 13.46 0.39 -7.56
CA ILE A 13 12.89 -0.80 -6.90
C ILE A 13 13.90 -1.99 -6.90
N ARG A 14 15.20 -1.72 -7.04
CA ARG A 14 16.26 -2.72 -7.23
C ARG A 14 16.76 -3.40 -5.95
N GLN A 15 16.29 -3.01 -4.75
CA GLN A 15 16.78 -3.56 -3.48
C GLN A 15 15.71 -3.74 -2.37
N GLY A 16 14.44 -4.02 -2.71
CA GLY A 16 13.42 -4.31 -1.68
C GLY A 16 13.08 -3.13 -0.74
N VAL A 17 13.27 -1.90 -1.22
CA VAL A 17 12.95 -0.65 -0.52
C VAL A 17 11.59 -0.13 -1.00
N TYR A 18 10.65 0.07 -0.07
CA TYR A 18 9.28 0.51 -0.38
C TYR A 18 9.01 1.90 0.21
N PRO A 19 9.07 2.96 -0.61
CA PRO A 19 8.82 4.33 -0.15
C PRO A 19 7.32 4.61 -0.01
N ALA A 20 6.94 5.15 1.14
CA ALA A 20 5.57 5.58 1.41
C ALA A 20 5.55 7.05 1.85
N PHE A 21 4.75 7.87 1.17
CA PHE A 21 4.61 9.29 1.50
C PHE A 21 3.30 9.90 0.96
N HIS A 22 2.64 10.75 1.77
CA HIS A 22 1.45 11.49 1.36
C HIS A 22 1.58 13.01 1.54
N GLY A 23 1.98 13.71 0.48
CA GLY A 23 2.29 15.15 0.52
C GLY A 23 1.16 16.09 0.93
N GLY A 24 -0.08 15.74 0.61
CA GLY A 24 -1.24 16.53 1.05
C GLY A 24 -1.51 16.40 2.55
N LEU A 25 -1.23 15.23 3.13
CA LEU A 25 -1.43 14.97 4.56
C LEU A 25 -0.30 15.62 5.35
N TYR A 26 0.93 15.59 4.83
CA TYR A 26 2.08 16.16 5.52
C TYR A 26 1.91 17.64 5.88
N LYS A 27 1.34 18.44 4.96
CA LYS A 27 1.08 19.87 5.21
C LYS A 27 -0.06 20.11 6.19
N ALA A 28 -1.07 19.25 6.19
CA ALA A 28 -2.28 19.42 7.01
C ALA A 28 -2.13 18.84 8.41
N SER A 29 -1.48 17.68 8.52
CA SER A 29 -1.19 16.97 9.75
C SER A 29 0.04 16.08 9.56
N PRO A 30 1.24 16.57 9.90
CA PRO A 30 2.48 15.83 9.75
C PRO A 30 2.47 14.49 10.49
N PHE A 31 1.91 14.46 11.70
CA PHE A 31 1.73 13.23 12.48
C PHE A 31 0.94 12.17 11.70
N LEU A 32 -0.23 12.53 11.16
CA LEU A 32 -1.07 11.61 10.37
C LEU A 32 -0.43 11.19 9.05
N SER A 33 0.39 12.07 8.45
CA SER A 33 1.21 11.67 7.31
C SER A 33 2.22 10.58 7.69
N GLY A 34 2.81 10.68 8.88
CA GLY A 34 3.70 9.66 9.45
C GLY A 34 3.00 8.33 9.65
N THR A 35 1.81 8.34 10.27
CA THR A 35 1.02 7.12 10.52
C THR A 35 0.59 6.45 9.21
N ALA A 36 0.07 7.21 8.25
CA ALA A 36 -0.31 6.71 6.93
C ALA A 36 0.88 6.13 6.15
N SER A 37 2.04 6.78 6.21
CA SER A 37 3.25 6.34 5.52
C SER A 37 3.79 5.03 6.10
N ALA A 38 3.86 4.90 7.42
CA ALA A 38 4.28 3.66 8.06
C ALA A 38 3.30 2.51 7.75
N ALA A 39 1.99 2.75 7.87
CA ALA A 39 0.97 1.75 7.54
C ALA A 39 1.07 1.30 6.07
N LEU A 40 1.23 2.23 5.13
CA LEU A 40 1.41 1.93 3.71
C LEU A 40 2.68 1.11 3.46
N GLY A 41 3.81 1.49 4.07
CA GLY A 41 5.06 0.75 3.92
C GLY A 41 4.93 -0.71 4.37
N LEU A 42 4.28 -0.96 5.52
CA LEU A 42 4.07 -2.32 6.01
C LEU A 42 3.18 -3.13 5.07
N ALA A 43 2.11 -2.51 4.56
CA ALA A 43 1.25 -3.14 3.57
C ALA A 43 1.99 -3.44 2.26
N MET A 44 2.92 -2.57 1.83
CA MET A 44 3.73 -2.79 0.63
C MET A 44 4.64 -4.01 0.77
N LEU A 45 5.27 -4.21 1.92
CA LEU A 45 6.07 -5.42 2.20
C LEU A 45 5.21 -6.68 2.10
N LEU A 46 4.05 -6.70 2.76
CA LEU A 46 3.13 -7.83 2.69
C LEU A 46 2.57 -8.07 1.28
N ALA A 47 2.24 -7.00 0.55
CA ALA A 47 1.79 -7.09 -0.84
C ALA A 47 2.88 -7.59 -1.79
N ALA A 48 4.16 -7.40 -1.45
CA ALA A 48 5.29 -8.00 -2.14
C ALA A 48 5.56 -9.46 -1.71
N GLY A 49 4.86 -9.93 -0.68
CA GLY A 49 5.01 -11.25 -0.10
C GLY A 49 6.18 -11.41 0.86
N ILE A 50 6.59 -10.30 1.49
CA ILE A 50 7.64 -10.27 2.49
C ILE A 50 6.99 -10.30 3.89
N PRO A 51 7.21 -11.35 4.69
CA PRO A 51 6.66 -11.43 6.04
C PRO A 51 7.32 -10.41 6.97
N LEU A 52 6.51 -9.73 7.79
CA LEU A 52 6.98 -8.62 8.63
C LEU A 52 8.02 -9.03 9.68
N PRO A 53 7.94 -10.21 10.33
CA PRO A 53 8.96 -10.63 11.29
C PRO A 53 10.37 -10.80 10.70
N LYS A 54 10.48 -10.93 9.38
CA LYS A 54 11.78 -11.04 8.67
C LYS A 54 12.27 -9.70 8.11
N ALA A 55 11.45 -8.67 8.14
CA ALA A 55 11.78 -7.37 7.59
C ALA A 55 12.58 -6.52 8.60
N GLN A 56 13.46 -5.67 8.07
CA GLN A 56 14.12 -4.63 8.84
C GLN A 56 13.37 -3.31 8.63
N PHE A 57 13.20 -2.54 9.71
CA PHE A 57 12.44 -1.30 9.66
C PHE A 57 13.39 -0.14 9.90
N ALA A 58 13.62 0.64 8.85
CA ALA A 58 14.32 1.91 8.92
C ALA A 58 13.33 3.05 8.71
N LEU A 59 13.65 4.22 9.25
CA LEU A 59 12.95 5.45 8.90
C LEU A 59 13.99 6.44 8.38
N SER A 60 13.70 7.10 7.26
CA SER A 60 14.51 8.21 6.76
C SER A 60 13.70 9.49 6.85
N PHE A 61 14.31 10.54 7.35
CA PHE A 61 13.69 11.86 7.40
C PHE A 61 14.68 12.84 6.80
N ALA A 62 14.18 13.87 6.13
CA ALA A 62 15.03 15.00 5.81
C ALA A 62 15.58 15.57 7.13
N PRO A 63 16.88 15.94 7.22
CA PRO A 63 17.57 16.42 8.42
C PRO A 63 17.16 17.86 8.77
N SER A 64 15.89 18.19 8.57
CA SER A 64 15.33 19.48 8.91
C SER A 64 14.98 19.50 10.40
N PRO A 65 15.36 20.52 11.17
CA PRO A 65 14.88 20.74 12.55
C PRO A 65 13.40 21.18 12.61
N ASP A 66 12.64 20.91 11.55
CA ASP A 66 11.22 21.27 11.42
C ASP A 66 10.37 20.37 12.33
N GLU A 67 9.54 21.01 13.15
CA GLU A 67 8.56 20.37 14.04
C GLU A 67 7.69 19.36 13.29
N ASN A 68 7.36 19.64 12.02
CA ASN A 68 6.58 18.73 11.18
C ASN A 68 7.29 17.39 10.94
N ALA A 69 8.62 17.40 10.77
CA ALA A 69 9.39 16.18 10.58
C ALA A 69 9.42 15.34 11.86
N LEU A 70 9.50 15.99 13.04
CA LEU A 70 9.43 15.33 14.34
C LEU A 70 8.05 14.70 14.58
N GLN A 71 6.98 15.41 14.25
CA GLN A 71 5.61 14.89 14.34
C GLN A 71 5.38 13.70 13.40
N ALA A 72 5.83 13.79 12.14
CA ALA A 72 5.75 12.68 11.19
C ALA A 72 6.54 11.46 11.66
N LYS A 73 7.71 11.68 12.26
CA LYS A 73 8.50 10.62 12.91
C LYS A 73 7.74 9.96 14.05
N ALA A 74 7.16 10.76 14.95
CA ALA A 74 6.36 10.24 16.06
C ALA A 74 5.17 9.40 15.57
N GLY A 75 4.46 9.85 14.54
CA GLY A 75 3.36 9.09 13.94
C GLY A 75 3.81 7.75 13.34
N ALA A 76 4.94 7.74 12.63
CA ALA A 76 5.50 6.50 12.08
C ALA A 76 5.93 5.51 13.19
N CYS A 77 6.61 6.00 14.23
CA CYS A 77 7.01 5.19 15.38
C CYS A 77 5.79 4.60 16.10
N ALA A 78 4.73 5.38 16.33
CA ALA A 78 3.52 4.92 16.99
C ALA A 78 2.85 3.74 16.27
N VAL A 79 2.90 3.71 14.93
CA VAL A 79 2.40 2.57 14.14
C VAL A 79 3.27 1.33 14.35
N LEU A 80 4.59 1.48 14.25
CA LEU A 80 5.52 0.35 14.42
C LEU A 80 5.44 -0.24 15.83
N GLU A 81 5.40 0.62 16.86
CA GLU A 81 5.21 0.23 18.25
C GLU A 81 3.88 -0.51 18.46
N GLY A 82 2.78 0.02 17.91
CA GLY A 82 1.48 -0.66 17.97
C GLY A 82 1.46 -2.04 17.28
N MET A 83 2.29 -2.20 16.25
CA MET A 83 2.50 -3.47 15.56
C MET A 83 3.49 -4.40 16.27
N GLY A 84 4.15 -3.96 17.34
CA GLY A 84 5.17 -4.72 18.06
C GLY A 84 6.47 -4.87 17.27
N LEU A 85 6.75 -3.97 16.33
CA LEU A 85 7.90 -4.03 15.45
C LEU A 85 9.01 -3.09 15.96
N SER A 86 10.21 -3.62 16.09
CA SER A 86 11.37 -2.83 16.50
C SER A 86 12.03 -2.16 15.30
N LEU A 87 12.39 -0.88 15.47
CA LEU A 87 13.23 -0.18 14.52
C LEU A 87 14.65 -0.74 14.58
N SER A 88 15.18 -1.19 13.43
CA SER A 88 16.57 -1.65 13.32
C SER A 88 17.55 -0.49 13.19
N GLY A 89 17.07 0.69 12.80
CA GLY A 89 17.85 1.92 12.80
C GLY A 89 17.12 3.09 12.17
N PHE A 90 17.75 4.27 12.24
CA PHE A 90 17.36 5.42 11.43
C PHE A 90 18.37 5.50 10.29
N ALA A 91 17.91 5.36 9.04
CA ALA A 91 18.80 5.55 7.90
C ALA A 91 19.03 7.06 7.74
N SER A 92 20.14 7.58 8.26
CA SER A 92 20.62 8.94 7.98
C SER A 92 21.08 9.12 6.52
N SER A 93 21.17 8.03 5.78
CA SER A 93 22.02 7.90 4.59
C SER A 93 21.24 7.91 3.28
N PHE A 94 20.58 9.04 2.98
CA PHE A 94 20.40 9.47 1.58
C PHE A 94 20.84 10.92 1.35
N HIS A 95 21.41 11.58 2.37
CA HIS A 95 21.94 12.93 2.26
C HIS A 95 23.42 12.94 1.86
N LYS A 96 23.67 12.76 0.56
CA LYS A 96 24.71 13.53 -0.14
C LYS A 96 24.25 14.20 -1.44
N GLN A 97 23.03 13.94 -1.93
CA GLN A 97 22.59 14.48 -3.24
C GLN A 97 21.31 15.34 -3.24
N ALA A 98 20.45 15.29 -2.22
CA ALA A 98 19.27 16.16 -2.18
C ALA A 98 19.53 17.38 -1.27
N LYS A 99 20.05 18.45 -1.86
CA LYS A 99 19.85 19.79 -1.30
C LYS A 99 18.35 20.07 -1.30
N THR A 100 17.79 20.32 -0.12
CA THR A 100 16.50 20.98 0.13
C THR A 100 15.20 20.26 -0.30
N GLU A 101 14.18 20.32 0.57
CA GLU A 101 12.73 20.10 0.28
C GLU A 101 12.17 18.69 0.02
N LEU A 102 12.87 17.60 0.33
CA LEU A 102 12.18 16.30 0.34
C LEU A 102 11.32 16.18 1.61
N PRO A 103 10.01 15.91 1.47
CA PRO A 103 9.17 15.69 2.63
C PRO A 103 9.53 14.35 3.31
N PRO A 104 9.17 14.13 4.58
CA PRO A 104 9.61 12.95 5.31
C PRO A 104 9.01 11.67 4.74
N VAL A 105 9.86 10.73 4.33
CA VAL A 105 9.45 9.46 3.70
C VAL A 105 9.86 8.28 4.58
N VAL A 106 8.90 7.48 5.01
CA VAL A 106 9.19 6.22 5.71
C VAL A 106 9.71 5.20 4.70
N PHE A 107 10.89 4.62 4.94
CA PHE A 107 11.51 3.61 4.07
C PHE A 107 11.63 2.28 4.78
N LEU A 108 10.76 1.33 4.43
CA LEU A 108 10.90 -0.02 4.94
C LEU A 108 11.76 -0.84 3.98
N SER A 109 12.74 -1.57 4.52
CA SER A 109 13.72 -2.33 3.73
C SER A 109 13.87 -3.75 4.29
N CYS A 110 13.57 -4.77 3.50
CA CYS A 110 13.84 -6.16 3.90
C CYS A 110 15.13 -6.66 3.25
N SER A 111 15.98 -7.35 4.00
CA SER A 111 17.19 -7.98 3.45
C SER A 111 16.82 -9.25 2.67
N GLU A 112 17.18 -9.26 1.39
CA GLU A 112 17.49 -10.43 0.56
C GLU A 112 16.38 -11.43 0.21
N GLU A 113 15.16 -10.99 -0.06
CA GLU A 113 14.21 -11.82 -0.82
C GLU A 113 13.65 -11.04 -2.02
N ALA A 114 13.68 -11.67 -3.19
CA ALA A 114 12.92 -11.18 -4.34
C ALA A 114 11.42 -11.17 -3.97
N PRO A 115 10.64 -10.17 -4.45
CA PRO A 115 9.21 -10.14 -4.19
C PRO A 115 8.55 -11.44 -4.69
N ARG A 116 7.80 -12.10 -3.81
CA ARG A 116 7.07 -13.34 -4.11
C ARG A 116 5.77 -13.06 -4.87
N LEU A 117 5.22 -11.87 -4.68
CA LEU A 117 3.99 -11.40 -5.31
C LEU A 117 4.25 -10.19 -6.19
N SER A 118 3.45 -10.07 -7.25
CA SER A 118 3.48 -8.93 -8.14
C SER A 118 2.22 -8.07 -8.01
N ALA A 119 2.33 -6.79 -8.34
CA ALA A 119 1.23 -5.83 -8.39
C ALA A 119 0.48 -5.87 -9.74
N LYS A 120 0.15 -7.08 -10.22
CA LYS A 120 -0.44 -7.35 -11.53
C LYS A 120 -1.41 -8.54 -11.39
N PHE A 121 -2.64 -8.41 -11.90
CA PHE A 121 -3.55 -9.56 -11.93
C PHE A 121 -3.00 -10.70 -12.80
N GLN A 122 -3.17 -11.93 -12.35
CA GLN A 122 -2.51 -13.09 -12.95
C GLN A 122 -3.41 -13.85 -13.91
N LYS A 123 -4.72 -13.92 -13.63
CA LYS A 123 -5.65 -14.65 -14.51
C LYS A 123 -7.06 -14.07 -14.46
N PRO A 124 -7.90 -14.29 -15.50
CA PRO A 124 -9.32 -13.99 -15.45
C PRO A 124 -10.06 -14.94 -14.48
N GLY A 125 -11.19 -14.49 -13.96
CA GLY A 125 -12.06 -15.26 -13.08
C GLY A 125 -11.57 -15.36 -11.62
N SER A 126 -10.47 -14.71 -11.25
CA SER A 126 -10.00 -14.66 -9.86
C SER A 126 -10.86 -13.70 -9.05
N ILE A 127 -11.14 -14.06 -7.79
CA ILE A 127 -11.79 -13.16 -6.85
C ILE A 127 -10.75 -12.18 -6.31
N VAL A 128 -11.12 -10.91 -6.27
CA VAL A 128 -10.30 -9.84 -5.72
C VAL A 128 -10.96 -9.35 -4.45
N SER A 129 -10.25 -9.44 -3.33
CA SER A 129 -10.76 -9.12 -1.99
C SER A 129 -9.87 -8.11 -1.27
N LEU A 130 -10.47 -7.30 -0.41
CA LEU A 130 -9.79 -6.30 0.40
C LEU A 130 -9.64 -6.80 1.83
N PHE A 131 -8.40 -6.88 2.29
CA PHE A 131 -8.06 -6.96 3.70
C PHE A 131 -8.01 -5.54 4.27
N LEU A 132 -9.06 -5.18 5.03
CA LEU A 132 -9.26 -3.81 5.52
C LEU A 132 -8.57 -3.57 6.87
N CYS A 133 -7.73 -2.54 6.91
CA CYS A 133 -7.11 -2.03 8.13
C CYS A 133 -7.71 -0.66 8.50
N PRO A 134 -8.68 -0.61 9.43
CA PRO A 134 -9.31 0.65 9.83
C PRO A 134 -8.38 1.51 10.68
N PHE A 135 -8.61 2.83 10.63
CA PHE A 135 -7.97 3.82 11.49
C PHE A 135 -8.96 4.26 12.56
N GLY A 136 -8.47 4.50 13.77
CA GLY A 136 -9.23 5.13 14.85
C GLY A 136 -9.35 6.64 14.67
N GLU A 137 -10.14 7.28 15.52
CA GLU A 137 -10.32 8.75 15.53
C GLU A 137 -9.02 9.52 15.79
N ASN A 138 -8.07 8.89 16.50
CA ASN A 138 -6.72 9.42 16.73
C ASN A 138 -5.82 9.37 15.47
N GLY A 139 -6.34 8.83 14.36
CA GLY A 139 -5.63 8.68 13.09
C GLY A 139 -4.44 7.72 13.14
N LEU A 140 -4.43 6.83 14.13
CA LEU A 140 -3.61 5.62 14.14
C LEU A 140 -4.43 4.44 13.60
N PRO A 141 -3.78 3.46 12.95
CA PRO A 141 -4.40 2.18 12.70
C PRO A 141 -4.89 1.56 14.01
N ILE A 142 -6.01 0.85 13.95
CA ILE A 142 -6.46 0.02 15.08
C ILE A 142 -5.52 -1.19 15.16
N ALA A 143 -4.46 -1.05 15.96
CA ALA A 143 -3.32 -1.96 15.94
C ALA A 143 -3.66 -3.45 16.17
N PRO A 144 -4.58 -3.84 17.09
CA PRO A 144 -5.01 -5.23 17.20
C PRO A 144 -5.64 -5.78 15.92
N VAL A 145 -6.43 -4.96 15.22
CA VAL A 145 -7.08 -5.33 13.95
C VAL A 145 -6.03 -5.47 12.86
N MET A 146 -5.14 -4.49 12.71
CA MET A 146 -4.06 -4.54 11.71
C MET A 146 -3.15 -5.76 11.90
N ARG A 147 -2.77 -6.08 13.15
CA ARG A 147 -1.99 -7.31 13.45
C ARG A 147 -2.73 -8.58 13.04
N SER A 148 -4.02 -8.67 13.37
CA SER A 148 -4.85 -9.82 12.97
C SER A 148 -4.95 -9.94 11.46
N VAL A 149 -5.20 -8.84 10.75
CA VAL A 149 -5.32 -8.81 9.30
C VAL A 149 -4.00 -9.23 8.63
N TYR A 150 -2.88 -8.68 9.08
CA TYR A 150 -1.57 -9.02 8.52
C TYR A 150 -1.18 -10.47 8.77
N SER A 151 -1.45 -11.00 9.97
CA SER A 151 -1.25 -12.42 10.26
C SER A 151 -2.11 -13.34 9.37
N GLN A 152 -3.34 -12.94 9.07
CA GLN A 152 -4.20 -13.67 8.12
C GLN A 152 -3.62 -13.63 6.70
N VAL A 153 -3.16 -12.46 6.24
CA VAL A 153 -2.53 -12.32 4.92
C VAL A 153 -1.28 -13.18 4.81
N GLU A 154 -0.39 -13.16 5.81
CA GLU A 154 0.81 -14.01 5.87
C GLU A 154 0.45 -15.50 5.82
N THR A 155 -0.57 -15.92 6.58
CA THR A 155 -1.06 -17.31 6.55
C THR A 155 -1.55 -17.71 5.16
N MET A 156 -2.33 -16.85 4.49
CA MET A 156 -2.84 -17.12 3.14
C MET A 156 -1.73 -17.13 2.09
N LEU A 157 -0.69 -16.32 2.30
CA LEU A 157 0.50 -16.29 1.47
C LEU A 157 1.30 -17.58 1.58
N ASP A 158 1.54 -18.06 2.80
CA ASP A 158 2.26 -19.31 3.06
C ASP A 158 1.49 -20.54 2.54
N GLN A 159 0.15 -20.46 2.52
CA GLN A 159 -0.72 -21.46 1.89
C GLN A 159 -0.77 -21.39 0.35
N GLY A 160 -0.11 -20.40 -0.27
CA GLY A 160 -0.11 -20.21 -1.73
C GLY A 160 -1.47 -19.78 -2.30
N ARG A 161 -2.35 -19.20 -1.47
CA ARG A 161 -3.72 -18.81 -1.87
C ARG A 161 -3.78 -17.44 -2.54
N ILE A 162 -2.73 -16.63 -2.39
CA ILE A 162 -2.61 -15.29 -2.96
C ILE A 162 -1.83 -15.34 -4.27
N ARG A 163 -2.38 -14.75 -5.32
CA ARG A 163 -1.76 -14.66 -6.65
C ARG A 163 -1.02 -13.36 -6.92
N SER A 164 -1.64 -12.28 -6.47
CA SER A 164 -1.16 -10.93 -6.63
C SER A 164 -1.74 -10.07 -5.53
N ALA A 165 -1.04 -9.00 -5.19
CA ALA A 165 -1.49 -8.10 -4.14
C ALA A 165 -1.04 -6.67 -4.41
N PHE A 166 -1.77 -5.72 -3.83
CA PHE A 166 -1.50 -4.29 -3.93
C PHE A 166 -1.84 -3.59 -2.61
N ALA A 167 -0.88 -2.83 -2.07
CA ALA A 167 -1.09 -2.02 -0.87
C ALA A 167 -1.83 -0.73 -1.22
N LEU A 168 -2.94 -0.43 -0.54
CA LEU A 168 -3.73 0.76 -0.85
C LEU A 168 -3.02 2.06 -0.44
N SER A 169 -2.81 2.92 -1.43
CA SER A 169 -2.19 4.24 -1.31
C SER A 169 -3.23 5.37 -1.48
N ALA A 170 -2.76 6.56 -1.85
CA ALA A 170 -3.56 7.79 -1.92
C ALA A 170 -4.77 7.71 -2.86
N GLY A 171 -4.72 6.87 -3.90
CA GLY A 171 -5.84 6.69 -4.84
C GLY A 171 -6.81 5.56 -4.47
N GLY A 172 -6.64 4.93 -3.30
CA GLY A 172 -7.57 3.92 -2.78
C GLY A 172 -7.71 2.69 -3.68
N LEU A 173 -8.91 2.11 -3.69
CA LEU A 173 -9.25 0.96 -4.54
C LEU A 173 -9.21 1.31 -6.03
N ALA A 174 -9.58 2.54 -6.40
CA ALA A 174 -9.56 2.98 -7.79
C ALA A 174 -8.14 2.92 -8.38
N GLU A 175 -7.13 3.40 -7.64
CA GLU A 175 -5.73 3.28 -8.04
C GLU A 175 -5.28 1.83 -8.09
N ALA A 176 -5.59 1.03 -7.08
CA ALA A 176 -5.18 -0.37 -7.02
C ALA A 176 -5.74 -1.18 -8.20
N ILE A 177 -7.04 -1.09 -8.46
CA ILE A 177 -7.72 -1.75 -9.58
C ILE A 177 -7.10 -1.28 -10.89
N GLY A 178 -7.06 0.04 -11.14
CA GLY A 178 -6.52 0.60 -12.37
C GLY A 178 -5.06 0.19 -12.60
N TRP A 179 -4.24 0.16 -11.54
CA TRP A 179 -2.85 -0.27 -11.62
C TRP A 179 -2.73 -1.75 -11.99
N MET A 180 -3.37 -2.63 -11.23
CA MET A 180 -3.26 -4.09 -11.41
C MET A 180 -3.84 -4.54 -12.76
N THR A 181 -4.94 -3.92 -13.20
CA THR A 181 -5.54 -4.10 -14.53
C THR A 181 -4.61 -3.62 -15.64
N ARG A 182 -4.03 -2.41 -15.52
CA ARG A 182 -3.10 -1.87 -16.54
C ARG A 182 -1.84 -2.72 -16.69
N GLN A 183 -1.27 -3.19 -15.58
CA GLN A 183 -0.07 -4.04 -15.63
C GLN A 183 -0.37 -5.43 -16.20
N SER A 184 -1.60 -5.92 -16.05
CA SER A 184 -1.99 -7.26 -16.48
C SER A 184 -2.51 -7.33 -17.90
N GLY A 185 -3.22 -6.30 -18.34
CA GLY A 185 -4.08 -6.36 -19.54
C GLY A 185 -5.43 -7.03 -19.26
N LEU A 186 -5.69 -7.49 -18.03
CA LEU A 186 -6.94 -8.11 -17.62
C LEU A 186 -7.93 -7.05 -17.14
N GLY A 187 -9.19 -7.20 -17.51
CA GLY A 187 -10.25 -6.35 -16.96
C GLY A 187 -10.64 -6.71 -15.54
N PHE A 188 -11.61 -5.96 -15.04
CA PHE A 188 -12.10 -6.07 -13.69
C PHE A 188 -13.58 -5.73 -13.62
N ALA A 189 -14.38 -6.58 -12.99
CA ALA A 189 -15.77 -6.31 -12.68
C ALA A 189 -15.92 -6.04 -11.18
N LEU A 190 -16.31 -4.82 -10.83
CA LEU A 190 -16.59 -4.44 -9.45
C LEU A 190 -17.92 -5.07 -8.99
N SER A 191 -17.93 -5.61 -7.78
CA SER A 191 -19.12 -6.18 -7.15
C SER A 191 -20.25 -5.14 -7.07
N PRO A 192 -21.51 -5.52 -7.36
CA PRO A 192 -22.67 -4.61 -7.24
C PRO A 192 -22.92 -4.13 -5.81
N GLU A 193 -22.35 -4.80 -4.81
CA GLU A 193 -22.45 -4.45 -3.39
C GLU A 193 -21.48 -3.33 -2.99
N ILE A 194 -20.46 -3.05 -3.80
CA ILE A 194 -19.48 -2.01 -3.52
C ILE A 194 -19.97 -0.68 -4.08
N ASP A 195 -20.11 0.31 -3.19
CA ASP A 195 -20.38 1.68 -3.59
C ASP A 195 -19.18 2.27 -4.36
N VAL A 196 -19.43 2.71 -5.59
CA VAL A 196 -18.42 3.30 -6.47
C VAL A 196 -17.81 4.56 -5.86
N PHE A 197 -18.57 5.33 -5.07
CA PHE A 197 -18.04 6.51 -4.39
C PHE A 197 -17.04 6.17 -3.28
N SER A 198 -17.06 4.94 -2.77
CA SER A 198 -16.13 4.45 -1.75
C SER A 198 -14.75 4.07 -2.30
N LEU A 199 -14.59 3.98 -3.64
CA LEU A 199 -13.35 3.52 -4.27
C LEU A 199 -12.16 4.45 -4.02
N GLY A 200 -12.42 5.76 -3.85
CA GLY A 200 -11.39 6.76 -3.57
C GLY A 200 -11.08 6.94 -2.08
N ALA A 201 -11.77 6.24 -1.18
CA ALA A 201 -11.55 6.42 0.26
C ALA A 201 -10.19 5.87 0.69
N LEU A 202 -9.49 6.69 1.49
CA LEU A 202 -8.15 6.43 1.98
C LEU A 202 -8.17 5.30 3.01
N ARG A 203 -7.42 4.24 2.74
CA ARG A 203 -7.36 3.02 3.55
C ARG A 203 -5.93 2.53 3.66
N PHE A 204 -5.02 3.41 4.08
CA PHE A 204 -3.60 3.09 4.23
C PHE A 204 -3.42 1.83 5.08
N GLY A 205 -2.44 0.99 4.74
CA GLY A 205 -2.25 -0.28 5.43
C GLY A 205 -3.24 -1.39 5.04
N SER A 206 -4.27 -1.11 4.23
CA SER A 206 -5.13 -2.16 3.66
C SER A 206 -4.50 -2.77 2.41
N ILE A 207 -4.81 -4.03 2.12
CA ILE A 207 -4.20 -4.79 1.02
C ILE A 207 -5.30 -5.38 0.14
N LEU A 208 -5.24 -5.07 -1.15
CA LEU A 208 -6.06 -5.70 -2.17
C LEU A 208 -5.37 -6.97 -2.65
N VAL A 209 -6.08 -8.08 -2.70
CA VAL A 209 -5.53 -9.42 -2.96
C VAL A 209 -6.35 -10.14 -4.03
N GLU A 210 -5.67 -10.72 -5.02
CA GLU A 210 -6.26 -11.67 -5.97
C GLU A 210 -6.07 -13.11 -5.48
N ALA A 211 -7.13 -13.92 -5.49
CA ALA A 211 -7.11 -15.32 -5.06
C ALA A 211 -8.08 -16.23 -5.83
N ASP A 212 -7.89 -17.55 -5.69
CA ASP A 212 -8.90 -18.55 -6.07
C ASP A 212 -10.02 -18.58 -5.04
N GLY A 213 -11.02 -17.74 -5.24
CA GLY A 213 -12.19 -17.71 -4.38
C GLY A 213 -12.06 -16.76 -3.19
N VAL A 214 -13.07 -16.82 -2.32
CA VAL A 214 -13.21 -15.90 -1.19
C VAL A 214 -12.20 -16.26 -0.10
N LEU A 215 -11.46 -15.27 0.36
CA LEU A 215 -10.57 -15.40 1.51
C LEU A 215 -11.33 -15.01 2.79
N PRO A 216 -11.25 -15.82 3.86
CA PRO A 216 -11.88 -15.47 5.13
C PRO A 216 -11.26 -14.19 5.69
N GLY A 217 -12.09 -13.31 6.25
CA GLY A 217 -11.64 -12.03 6.81
C GLY A 217 -11.39 -10.92 5.77
N ALA A 218 -11.56 -11.21 4.47
CA ALA A 218 -11.46 -10.22 3.41
C ALA A 218 -12.84 -9.87 2.83
N LEU A 219 -13.03 -8.61 2.46
CA LEU A 219 -14.22 -8.13 1.77
C LEU A 219 -14.10 -8.39 0.27
N PRO A 220 -14.97 -9.19 -0.38
CA PRO A 220 -14.95 -9.34 -1.82
C PRO A 220 -15.24 -8.01 -2.53
N ILE A 221 -14.30 -7.54 -3.35
CA ILE A 221 -14.43 -6.27 -4.08
C ILE A 221 -14.95 -6.53 -5.50
N GLY A 222 -14.57 -7.64 -6.10
CA GLY A 222 -14.96 -7.97 -7.46
C GLY A 222 -14.19 -9.16 -8.02
N GLN A 223 -14.15 -9.25 -9.34
CA GLN A 223 -13.53 -10.36 -10.05
C GLN A 223 -12.74 -9.86 -11.27
N THR A 224 -11.61 -10.50 -11.56
CA THR A 224 -10.86 -10.24 -12.79
C THR A 224 -11.61 -10.79 -14.01
N THR A 225 -11.52 -10.12 -15.14
CA THR A 225 -12.19 -10.54 -16.40
C THR A 225 -11.18 -10.69 -17.53
N ALA A 226 -11.54 -11.52 -18.52
CA ALA A 226 -10.74 -11.66 -19.74
C ALA A 226 -10.86 -10.43 -20.64
N ASP A 227 -12.05 -9.82 -20.66
CA ASP A 227 -12.31 -8.59 -21.42
C ASP A 227 -11.51 -7.43 -20.82
N PRO A 228 -10.76 -6.65 -21.62
CA PRO A 228 -9.90 -5.56 -21.15
C PRO A 228 -10.73 -4.30 -20.87
N ILE A 229 -11.69 -4.40 -19.95
CA ILE A 229 -12.54 -3.32 -19.46
C ILE A 229 -12.62 -3.32 -17.94
N VAL A 230 -12.78 -2.14 -17.33
CA VAL A 230 -13.21 -2.01 -15.95
C VAL A 230 -14.72 -1.76 -15.94
N GLN A 231 -15.48 -2.73 -15.42
CA GLN A 231 -16.92 -2.66 -15.27
C GLN A 231 -17.27 -2.17 -13.86
N LEU A 232 -17.97 -1.04 -13.79
CA LEU A 232 -18.52 -0.50 -12.55
C LEU A 232 -20.06 -0.63 -12.59
N PRO A 233 -20.73 -0.98 -11.48
CA PRO A 233 -22.18 -1.08 -11.43
C PRO A 233 -22.82 0.27 -11.79
N ARG A 234 -23.78 0.25 -12.71
CA ARG A 234 -24.55 1.44 -13.13
C ARG A 234 -23.69 2.57 -13.73
N CYS A 235 -22.48 2.28 -14.21
CA CYS A 235 -21.65 3.23 -14.94
C CYS A 235 -21.26 2.69 -16.31
N GLN A 236 -20.78 3.57 -17.19
CA GLN A 236 -20.19 3.16 -18.46
C GLN A 236 -18.93 2.33 -18.21
N ALA A 237 -18.77 1.22 -18.93
CA ALA A 237 -17.55 0.44 -18.92
C ALA A 237 -16.36 1.31 -19.33
N ILE A 238 -15.22 1.11 -18.67
CA ILE A 238 -14.00 1.89 -18.92
C ILE A 238 -12.99 0.98 -19.63
N PRO A 239 -12.75 1.18 -20.94
CA PRO A 239 -11.71 0.46 -21.66
C PRO A 239 -10.32 0.69 -21.06
N LEU A 240 -9.49 -0.37 -21.06
CA LEU A 240 -8.13 -0.31 -20.49
C LEU A 240 -7.23 0.73 -21.17
N GLU A 241 -7.45 1.01 -22.45
CA GLU A 241 -6.75 2.05 -23.23
C GLU A 241 -6.81 3.44 -22.57
N LYS A 242 -7.90 3.73 -21.83
CA LYS A 242 -8.08 5.01 -21.11
C LYS A 242 -7.20 5.14 -19.87
N PHE A 243 -6.54 4.06 -19.44
CA PHE A 243 -5.58 4.06 -18.33
C PHE A 243 -4.13 4.31 -18.80
N SER A 244 -3.93 4.68 -20.07
CA SER A 244 -2.62 5.06 -20.63
C SER A 244 -2.31 6.54 -20.33
N ILE A 245 -1.13 6.83 -19.76
CA ILE A 245 -0.61 8.19 -19.49
C ILE A 245 0.55 8.46 -20.43
#